data_AF-A0AAN7LY85-F1
#
_entry.id   AF-A0AAN7LY85-F1
#
_cell.length_a   1.000
_cell.length_b   1.000
_cell.length_c   1.000
_cell.angle_alpha   90.00
_cell.angle_beta   90.00
_cell.angle_gamma   90.00
#
_symmetry.space_group_name_H-M   'P 1'
#
loop_
_entity.id
_entity.type
_entity.pdbx_description
1 polymer ?
#
loop_
_entity_poly.entity_id
_entity_poly.type
_entity_poly.pdbx_seq_one_letter_code
_entity_poly.pdbx_strand_id
1 'polypeptide(L)'
;MSVFGRLRSSSVTCRYFSTSILNPNSSASLTSKEKSRAALALLKSEKSPDRIIEICRAAALTPESHLDRMSFSIAISSLSKSKHFEAIRQFLEELKDRGDLRNERFFSHAIVLYGQAGMVHEAINTFNKIEELGVRRTVKSLNALLFSCILAKDFKELKRIYIDFPRMYGLKPDVETYNHVIKAFSESGSASSAYSVLTEMDKAGARPNSTTFSNMLNGFYNERKFEDVEKVLKLMDAYKVSRGLSIFNVRIQNLCKLKKSDEAKEMLDMMLLRGLRPNCITYSHLIHGYCKEGNPGEAKMLFKDMRKRGISPDSECYFTIIYFLCESSDFEAALSICKECMEKGWFPSFSTMKSLVNGLASIEKVVEAKEIIKRVKEKFSNNVDLWNDVEASLPQ
;
A
#
# COMPACT_ATOMS: atom_id res chain seq x y z
N MET A 1 -67.96 -5.15 21.07
CA MET A 1 -67.72 -6.35 20.25
C MET A 1 -66.47 -6.10 19.41
N SER A 2 -65.34 -6.67 19.81
CA SER A 2 -64.67 -7.81 19.14
C SER A 2 -63.89 -7.36 17.89
N VAL A 3 -62.57 -7.15 17.98
CA VAL A 3 -61.47 -8.11 17.76
C VAL A 3 -60.79 -7.80 16.42
N PHE A 4 -59.58 -7.25 16.46
CA PHE A 4 -58.61 -7.43 15.38
C PHE A 4 -57.29 -7.89 15.98
N GLY A 5 -56.86 -9.06 15.50
CA GLY A 5 -55.75 -9.84 16.02
C GLY A 5 -54.39 -9.26 15.71
N ARG A 6 -53.46 -9.58 16.61
CA ARG A 6 -52.02 -9.40 16.50
C ARG A 6 -51.45 -10.31 15.42
N LEU A 7 -50.57 -9.78 14.58
CA LEU A 7 -49.40 -10.52 14.11
C LEU A 7 -48.18 -9.61 14.29
N ARG A 8 -47.29 -10.06 15.19
CA ARG A 8 -46.02 -9.44 15.56
C ARG A 8 -45.07 -9.46 14.35
N SER A 9 -44.57 -8.31 13.92
CA SER A 9 -43.27 -8.22 13.24
C SER A 9 -42.19 -8.07 14.31
N SER A 10 -41.28 -9.02 14.37
CA SER A 10 -40.13 -9.04 15.28
C SER A 10 -39.11 -7.98 14.86
N SER A 11 -39.09 -6.86 15.58
CA SER A 11 -37.99 -5.91 15.59
C SER A 11 -36.76 -6.53 16.24
N VAL A 12 -35.83 -7.02 15.41
CA VAL A 12 -34.46 -7.29 15.84
C VAL A 12 -33.72 -5.94 15.85
N THR A 13 -34.05 -5.12 16.84
CA THR A 13 -33.22 -3.98 17.26
C THR A 13 -31.97 -4.55 17.93
N CYS A 14 -30.91 -4.72 17.13
CA CYS A 14 -29.63 -5.22 17.61
C CYS A 14 -28.95 -4.16 18.50
N ARG A 15 -28.94 -4.42 19.80
CA ARG A 15 -28.22 -3.66 20.83
C ARG A 15 -26.71 -3.81 20.66
N TYR A 16 -26.06 -3.01 19.82
CA TYR A 16 -24.58 -2.91 19.79
C TYR A 16 -24.04 -1.48 19.62
N PHE A 17 -24.89 -0.45 19.77
CA PHE A 17 -24.52 0.96 19.58
C PHE A 17 -23.72 1.63 20.73
N SER A 18 -23.43 0.93 21.82
CA SER A 18 -23.08 1.61 23.08
C SER A 18 -21.58 1.82 23.36
N THR A 19 -20.65 1.28 22.57
CA THR A 19 -19.21 1.30 22.94
C THR A 19 -18.25 1.63 21.78
N SER A 20 -18.71 2.38 20.78
CA SER A 20 -17.79 2.93 19.77
C SER A 20 -17.34 4.34 20.18
N ILE A 21 -16.03 4.55 20.30
CA ILE A 21 -15.37 5.86 20.46
C ILE A 21 -15.77 6.85 19.33
N LEU A 22 -16.35 6.32 18.24
CA LEU A 22 -16.83 7.07 17.07
C LEU A 22 -18.33 7.42 17.14
N ASN A 23 -19.02 7.12 18.24
CA ASN A 23 -20.44 7.44 18.40
C ASN A 23 -20.64 8.98 18.52
N PRO A 24 -21.58 9.60 17.77
CA PRO A 24 -21.92 11.01 17.93
C PRO A 24 -22.30 11.43 19.36
N ASN A 25 -22.77 10.48 20.17
CA ASN A 25 -23.19 10.72 21.57
C ASN A 25 -22.09 10.42 22.61
N SER A 26 -20.85 10.17 22.18
CA SER A 26 -19.70 10.01 23.08
C SER A 26 -19.38 11.34 23.75
N SER A 27 -19.33 11.34 25.09
CA SER A 27 -19.00 12.51 25.93
C SER A 27 -17.53 12.96 25.83
N ALA A 28 -16.69 12.27 25.05
CA ALA A 28 -15.31 12.65 24.79
C ALA A 28 -15.23 13.49 23.51
N SER A 29 -14.96 14.80 23.65
CA SER A 29 -14.73 15.72 22.52
C SER A 29 -13.38 15.44 21.84
N LEU A 30 -13.29 14.31 21.13
CA LEU A 30 -12.13 13.99 20.30
C LEU A 30 -12.12 14.89 19.07
N THR A 31 -10.95 15.42 18.73
CA THR A 31 -10.73 16.18 17.50
C THR A 31 -10.91 15.29 16.27
N SER A 32 -11.20 15.88 15.11
CA SER A 32 -11.30 15.19 13.81
C SER A 32 -10.12 14.25 13.51
N LYS A 33 -8.91 14.68 13.86
CA LYS A 33 -7.66 13.93 13.66
C LYS A 33 -7.55 12.71 14.56
N GLU A 34 -8.02 12.81 15.80
CA GLU A 34 -8.03 11.71 16.76
C GLU A 34 -9.08 10.66 16.40
N LYS A 35 -10.26 11.10 15.93
CA LYS A 35 -11.30 10.20 15.40
C LYS A 35 -10.81 9.44 14.17
N SER A 36 -10.13 10.12 13.23
CA SER A 36 -9.53 9.47 12.05
C SER A 36 -8.46 8.45 12.44
N ARG A 37 -7.60 8.77 13.41
CA ARG A 37 -6.56 7.87 13.91
C ARG A 37 -7.16 6.65 14.63
N ALA A 38 -8.22 6.84 15.40
CA ALA A 38 -8.94 5.76 16.07
C ALA A 38 -9.63 4.84 15.06
N ALA A 39 -10.33 5.40 14.06
CA ALA A 39 -10.93 4.62 12.99
C ALA A 39 -9.89 3.80 12.21
N LEU A 40 -8.75 4.41 11.87
CA LEU A 40 -7.66 3.73 11.16
C LEU A 40 -7.02 2.62 12.01
N ALA A 41 -6.91 2.80 13.32
CA ALA A 41 -6.44 1.75 14.23
C ALA A 41 -7.43 0.57 14.29
N LEU A 42 -8.73 0.85 14.43
CA LEU A 42 -9.78 -0.17 14.46
C LEU A 42 -9.85 -0.96 13.15
N LEU A 43 -9.82 -0.27 12.01
CA LEU A 43 -9.86 -0.88 10.67
C LEU A 43 -8.66 -1.80 10.39
N LYS A 44 -7.50 -1.55 11.01
CA LYS A 44 -6.32 -2.42 10.87
C LYS A 44 -6.46 -3.74 11.61
N SER A 45 -7.19 -3.77 12.72
CA SER A 45 -7.40 -4.96 13.54
C SER A 45 -8.68 -5.73 13.20
N GLU A 46 -9.64 -5.07 12.57
CA GLU A 46 -10.97 -5.63 12.33
C GLU A 46 -11.00 -6.58 11.13
N LYS A 47 -11.66 -7.73 11.30
CA LYS A 47 -11.83 -8.74 10.26
C LYS A 47 -13.28 -8.90 9.82
N SER A 48 -14.24 -8.45 10.63
CA SER A 48 -15.65 -8.55 10.31
C SER A 48 -16.06 -7.50 9.26
N PRO A 49 -16.68 -7.91 8.13
CA PRO A 49 -17.07 -6.99 7.05
C PRO A 49 -18.14 -5.99 7.49
N ASP A 50 -19.14 -6.44 8.25
CA ASP A 50 -20.22 -5.57 8.75
C ASP A 50 -19.65 -4.50 9.68
N ARG A 51 -18.72 -4.89 10.54
CA ARG A 51 -18.08 -3.99 11.50
C ARG A 51 -17.15 -2.98 10.82
N ILE A 52 -16.44 -3.39 9.76
CA ILE A 52 -15.66 -2.47 8.92
C ILE A 52 -16.56 -1.38 8.32
N ILE A 53 -17.72 -1.75 7.80
CA ILE A 53 -18.68 -0.81 7.22
C ILE A 53 -19.30 0.07 8.29
N GLU A 54 -19.66 -0.49 9.44
CA GLU A 54 -20.17 0.29 10.59
C GLU A 54 -19.16 1.33 11.07
N ILE A 55 -17.87 0.97 11.19
CA ILE A 55 -16.79 1.90 11.55
C ILE A 55 -16.72 3.03 10.50
N CYS A 56 -16.80 2.68 9.22
CA CYS A 56 -16.76 3.66 8.14
C CYS A 56 -17.99 4.57 8.13
N ARG A 57 -19.20 4.02 8.35
CA ARG A 57 -20.45 4.79 8.44
C ARG A 57 -20.44 5.73 9.64
N ALA A 58 -20.08 5.23 10.83
CA ALA A 58 -20.03 6.02 12.05
C ALA A 58 -19.08 7.22 11.91
N ALA A 59 -17.90 7.02 11.32
CA ALA A 59 -16.94 8.09 11.12
C ALA A 59 -17.27 8.99 9.91
N ALA A 60 -18.03 8.52 8.92
CA ALA A 60 -18.52 9.39 7.84
C ALA A 60 -19.66 10.32 8.30
N LEU A 61 -20.49 9.90 9.27
CA LEU A 61 -21.67 10.65 9.73
C LEU A 61 -21.35 11.92 10.54
N THR A 62 -20.10 12.09 10.98
CA THR A 62 -19.66 13.24 11.77
C THR A 62 -19.08 14.34 10.84
N PRO A 63 -19.73 15.51 10.71
CA PRO A 63 -19.35 16.57 9.75
C PRO A 63 -17.89 17.05 9.89
N GLU A 64 -17.36 17.01 11.11
CA GLU A 64 -16.00 17.46 11.39
C GLU A 64 -14.94 16.39 11.08
N SER A 65 -15.32 15.11 10.98
CA SER A 65 -14.38 13.98 10.85
C SER A 65 -14.57 13.22 9.55
N HIS A 66 -14.53 13.91 8.42
CA HIS A 66 -14.41 13.22 7.14
C HIS A 66 -13.24 12.23 7.19
N LEU A 67 -13.56 10.93 7.09
CA LEU A 67 -12.58 9.85 7.03
C LEU A 67 -11.54 10.16 5.95
N ASP A 68 -10.27 9.93 6.30
CA ASP A 68 -9.19 10.15 5.34
C ASP A 68 -9.17 9.06 4.25
N ARG A 69 -8.52 9.39 3.13
CA ARG A 69 -8.37 8.48 1.98
C ARG A 69 -7.72 7.16 2.35
N MET A 70 -6.86 7.16 3.37
CA MET A 70 -6.12 5.98 3.81
C MET A 70 -7.04 4.98 4.48
N SER A 71 -7.96 5.47 5.32
CA SER A 71 -8.92 4.63 6.03
C SER A 71 -9.90 3.95 5.07
N PHE A 72 -10.43 4.69 4.08
CA PHE A 72 -11.25 4.07 3.03
C PHE A 72 -10.46 3.03 2.23
N SER A 73 -9.21 3.31 1.87
CA SER A 73 -8.39 2.35 1.14
C SER A 73 -8.15 1.06 1.94
N ILE A 74 -7.91 1.16 3.25
CA ILE A 74 -7.77 -0.01 4.13
C ILE A 74 -9.08 -0.79 4.22
N ALA A 75 -10.20 -0.10 4.43
CA ALA A 75 -11.51 -0.73 4.53
C ALA A 75 -11.88 -1.49 3.24
N ILE A 76 -11.74 -0.85 2.08
CA ILE A 76 -12.02 -1.45 0.78
C ILE A 76 -11.06 -2.60 0.48
N SER A 77 -9.77 -2.48 0.82
CA SER A 77 -8.79 -3.56 0.69
C SER A 77 -9.18 -4.78 1.53
N SER A 78 -9.64 -4.56 2.77
CA SER A 78 -10.10 -5.64 3.65
C SER A 78 -11.37 -6.32 3.10
N LEU A 79 -12.37 -5.54 2.72
CA LEU A 79 -13.63 -6.04 2.15
C LEU A 79 -13.43 -6.78 0.81
N SER A 80 -12.53 -6.27 -0.05
CA SER A 80 -12.18 -6.89 -1.33
C SER A 80 -11.49 -8.24 -1.14
N LYS A 81 -10.55 -8.35 -0.19
CA LYS A 81 -9.92 -9.64 0.17
C LYS A 81 -10.95 -10.67 0.66
N SER A 82 -11.96 -10.21 1.39
CA SER A 82 -13.07 -11.04 1.86
C SER A 82 -14.20 -11.20 0.83
N LYS A 83 -14.03 -10.69 -0.40
CA LYS A 83 -14.98 -10.80 -1.53
C LYS A 83 -16.38 -10.21 -1.28
N HIS A 84 -16.50 -9.22 -0.38
CA HIS A 84 -17.77 -8.54 -0.09
C HIS A 84 -18.01 -7.34 -1.03
N PHE A 85 -18.11 -7.61 -2.34
CA PHE A 85 -18.24 -6.57 -3.38
C PHE A 85 -19.56 -5.78 -3.30
N GLU A 86 -20.66 -6.44 -2.96
CA GLU A 86 -21.96 -5.75 -2.79
C GLU A 86 -21.93 -4.75 -1.64
N ALA A 87 -21.26 -5.12 -0.56
CA ALA A 87 -21.14 -4.26 0.61
C ALA A 87 -20.27 -3.01 0.30
N ILE A 88 -19.21 -3.18 -0.51
CA ILE A 88 -18.42 -2.07 -1.06
C ILE A 88 -19.29 -1.16 -1.95
N ARG A 89 -20.07 -1.74 -2.87
CA ARG A 89 -20.94 -1.00 -3.78
C ARG A 89 -21.95 -0.17 -3.00
N GLN A 90 -22.71 -0.81 -2.10
CA GLN A 90 -23.71 -0.14 -1.29
C GLN A 90 -23.10 1.01 -0.48
N PHE A 91 -21.96 0.75 0.17
CA PHE A 91 -21.27 1.77 0.95
C PHE A 91 -20.85 2.98 0.12
N LEU A 92 -20.27 2.77 -1.07
CA LEU A 92 -19.83 3.87 -1.93
C LEU A 92 -20.99 4.60 -2.59
N GLU A 93 -22.10 3.93 -2.94
CA GLU A 93 -23.31 4.63 -3.41
C GLU A 93 -23.94 5.48 -2.32
N GLU A 94 -24.06 4.97 -1.08
CA GLU A 94 -24.52 5.75 0.08
C GLU A 94 -23.71 7.04 0.26
N LEU A 95 -22.39 6.99 0.05
CA LEU A 95 -21.53 8.17 0.13
C LEU A 95 -21.63 9.10 -1.09
N LYS A 96 -22.03 8.61 -2.27
CA LYS A 96 -22.24 9.45 -3.46
C LYS A 96 -23.52 10.28 -3.37
N ASP A 97 -24.55 9.76 -2.71
CA ASP A 97 -25.83 10.47 -2.54
C ASP A 97 -25.72 11.68 -1.60
N ARG A 98 -24.72 11.66 -0.72
CA ARG A 98 -24.43 12.73 0.24
C ARG A 98 -24.00 14.04 -0.43
N GLY A 99 -24.82 15.07 -0.26
CA GLY A 99 -24.59 16.39 -0.85
C GLY A 99 -23.27 17.05 -0.45
N ASP A 100 -22.80 16.83 0.79
CA ASP A 100 -21.54 17.40 1.31
C ASP A 100 -20.28 16.83 0.64
N LEU A 101 -20.39 15.64 0.02
CA LEU A 101 -19.29 14.95 -0.63
C LEU A 101 -19.29 15.12 -2.16
N ARG A 102 -20.23 15.91 -2.73
CA ARG A 102 -20.34 16.14 -4.18
C ARG A 102 -19.26 17.09 -4.69
N ASN A 103 -18.03 16.58 -4.78
CA ASN A 103 -16.91 17.29 -5.36
C ASN A 103 -16.03 16.35 -6.20
N GLU A 104 -15.29 16.93 -7.15
CA GLU A 104 -14.38 16.19 -8.05
C GLU A 104 -13.40 15.28 -7.27
N ARG A 105 -12.92 15.76 -6.12
CA ARG A 105 -11.94 15.06 -5.29
C ARG A 105 -12.49 13.76 -4.72
N PHE A 106 -13.74 13.77 -4.27
CA PHE A 106 -14.43 12.61 -3.72
C PHE A 106 -14.74 11.61 -4.83
N PHE A 107 -15.33 12.04 -5.95
CA PHE A 107 -15.64 11.14 -7.06
C PHE A 107 -14.39 10.50 -7.67
N SER A 108 -13.31 11.27 -7.85
CA SER A 108 -12.03 10.72 -8.27
C SER A 108 -11.51 9.68 -7.27
N HIS A 109 -11.69 9.91 -5.98
CA HIS A 109 -11.31 8.94 -4.96
C HIS A 109 -12.19 7.68 -5.00
N ALA A 110 -13.52 7.82 -5.14
CA ALA A 110 -14.44 6.70 -5.26
C ALA A 110 -14.14 5.81 -6.47
N ILE A 111 -13.83 6.41 -7.63
CA ILE A 111 -13.37 5.70 -8.84
C ILE A 111 -12.12 4.85 -8.52
N VAL A 112 -11.14 5.43 -7.83
CA VAL A 112 -9.92 4.71 -7.42
C VAL A 112 -10.24 3.57 -6.44
N LEU A 113 -11.15 3.78 -5.49
CA LEU A 113 -11.58 2.73 -4.54
C LEU A 113 -12.26 1.55 -5.25
N TYR A 114 -13.12 1.82 -6.24
CA TYR A 114 -13.68 0.76 -7.09
C TYR A 114 -12.58 -0.01 -7.83
N GLY A 115 -11.56 0.69 -8.36
CA GLY A 115 -10.38 0.04 -8.94
C GLY A 115 -9.60 -0.83 -7.97
N GLN A 116 -9.38 -0.37 -6.73
CA GLN A 116 -8.75 -1.15 -5.67
C GLN A 116 -9.52 -2.43 -5.34
N ALA A 117 -10.85 -2.40 -5.46
CA ALA A 117 -11.72 -3.54 -5.27
C ALA A 117 -11.80 -4.48 -6.49
N GLY A 118 -11.21 -4.12 -7.64
CA GLY A 118 -11.36 -4.86 -8.90
C GLY A 118 -12.69 -4.62 -9.63
N MET A 119 -13.46 -3.59 -9.22
CA MET A 119 -14.81 -3.27 -9.71
C MET A 119 -14.74 -2.19 -10.80
N VAL A 120 -14.10 -2.50 -11.93
CA VAL A 120 -13.83 -1.53 -13.01
C VAL A 120 -15.12 -1.02 -13.67
N HIS A 121 -16.14 -1.87 -13.78
CA HIS A 121 -17.42 -1.47 -14.38
C HIS A 121 -18.11 -0.36 -13.57
N GLU A 122 -18.09 -0.46 -12.25
CA GLU A 122 -18.60 0.54 -11.33
C GLU A 122 -17.77 1.82 -11.34
N ALA A 123 -16.45 1.71 -11.51
CA ALA A 123 -15.56 2.85 -11.72
C ALA A 123 -15.95 3.62 -13.01
N ILE A 124 -16.17 2.91 -14.12
CA ILE A 124 -16.60 3.48 -15.41
C ILE A 124 -17.99 4.11 -15.28
N ASN A 125 -18.94 3.40 -14.65
CA ASN A 125 -20.29 3.92 -14.42
C ASN A 125 -20.27 5.21 -13.58
N THR A 126 -19.45 5.25 -12.53
CA THR A 126 -19.28 6.45 -11.70
C THR A 126 -18.67 7.61 -12.50
N PHE A 127 -17.69 7.34 -13.37
CA PHE A 127 -17.13 8.37 -14.26
C PHE A 127 -18.17 8.90 -15.27
N ASN A 128 -18.98 8.02 -15.86
CA ASN A 128 -19.99 8.42 -16.85
C ASN A 128 -21.10 9.27 -16.23
N LYS A 129 -21.53 8.94 -15.01
CA LYS A 129 -22.60 9.64 -14.29
C LYS A 129 -22.15 10.87 -13.50
N ILE A 130 -20.86 11.21 -13.50
CA ILE A 130 -20.34 12.28 -12.63
C ILE A 130 -20.98 13.64 -12.92
N GLU A 131 -21.35 13.93 -14.17
CA GLU A 131 -22.06 15.16 -14.54
C GLU A 131 -23.54 15.16 -14.10
N GLU A 132 -24.20 14.01 -14.12
CA GLU A 132 -25.55 13.84 -13.57
C GLU A 132 -25.57 14.10 -12.06
N LEU A 133 -24.45 13.81 -11.39
CA LEU A 133 -24.24 14.05 -9.96
C LEU A 133 -23.81 15.50 -9.66
N GLY A 134 -23.80 16.38 -10.66
CA GLY A 134 -23.52 17.81 -10.51
C GLY A 134 -22.03 18.18 -10.49
N VAL A 135 -21.13 17.26 -10.90
CA VAL A 135 -19.69 17.50 -10.92
C VAL A 135 -19.15 17.40 -12.35
N ARG A 136 -18.40 18.42 -12.78
CA ARG A 136 -17.83 18.48 -14.13
C ARG A 136 -16.76 17.41 -14.32
N ARG A 137 -16.79 16.71 -15.47
CA ARG A 137 -15.70 15.83 -15.91
C ARG A 137 -14.44 16.63 -16.25
N THR A 138 -13.28 16.10 -15.85
CA THR A 138 -11.98 16.70 -16.15
C THR A 138 -10.94 15.62 -16.46
N VAL A 139 -9.73 16.05 -16.80
CA VAL A 139 -8.57 15.15 -16.91
C VAL A 139 -8.22 14.46 -15.59
N LYS A 140 -8.55 15.04 -14.42
CA LYS A 140 -8.29 14.42 -13.12
C LYS A 140 -9.19 13.21 -12.88
N SER A 141 -10.48 13.32 -13.21
CA SER A 141 -11.40 12.19 -13.12
C SER A 141 -11.05 11.11 -14.14
N LEU A 142 -10.50 11.48 -15.31
CA LEU A 142 -9.98 10.54 -16.29
C LEU A 142 -8.72 9.83 -15.78
N ASN A 143 -7.76 10.56 -15.20
CA ASN A 143 -6.55 10.00 -14.62
C ASN A 143 -6.90 9.05 -13.47
N ALA A 144 -7.90 9.38 -12.64
CA ALA A 144 -8.43 8.49 -11.61
C ALA A 144 -9.00 7.19 -12.18
N LEU A 145 -9.71 7.25 -13.30
CA LEU A 145 -10.27 6.08 -13.99
C LEU A 145 -9.18 5.22 -14.65
N LEU A 146 -8.18 5.83 -15.29
CA LEU A 146 -7.04 5.09 -15.81
C LEU A 146 -6.28 4.40 -14.67
N PHE A 147 -6.09 5.10 -13.54
CA PHE A 147 -5.47 4.53 -12.35
C PHE A 147 -6.26 3.37 -11.76
N SER A 148 -7.59 3.48 -11.71
CA SER A 148 -8.45 2.40 -11.22
C SER A 148 -8.31 1.14 -12.07
N CYS A 149 -8.15 1.27 -13.39
CA CYS A 149 -7.89 0.14 -14.28
C CYS A 149 -6.52 -0.51 -14.03
N ILE A 150 -5.47 0.30 -13.77
CA ILE A 150 -4.14 -0.22 -13.39
C ILE A 150 -4.22 -1.04 -12.10
N LEU A 151 -4.92 -0.52 -11.08
CA LEU A 151 -5.08 -1.22 -9.79
C LEU A 151 -5.84 -2.55 -9.93
N ALA A 152 -6.87 -2.58 -10.77
CA ALA A 152 -7.63 -3.77 -11.09
C ALA A 152 -6.92 -4.71 -12.08
N LYS A 153 -5.76 -4.30 -12.64
CA LYS A 153 -5.04 -4.98 -13.72
C LYS A 153 -5.86 -5.21 -14.99
N ASP A 154 -6.88 -4.38 -15.24
CA ASP A 154 -7.68 -4.41 -16.46
C ASP A 154 -7.07 -3.49 -17.53
N PHE A 155 -6.00 -3.98 -18.16
CA PHE A 155 -5.28 -3.23 -19.19
C PHE A 155 -6.08 -3.11 -20.50
N LYS A 156 -7.08 -3.97 -20.71
CA LYS A 156 -7.95 -3.93 -21.90
C LYS A 156 -8.88 -2.73 -21.83
N GLU A 157 -9.59 -2.57 -20.72
CA GLU A 157 -10.44 -1.41 -20.50
C GLU A 157 -9.63 -0.12 -20.43
N LEU A 158 -8.44 -0.15 -19.81
CA LEU A 158 -7.53 1.00 -19.81
C LEU A 158 -7.22 1.50 -21.22
N LYS A 159 -6.89 0.59 -22.16
CA LYS A 159 -6.59 0.95 -23.54
C LYS A 159 -7.82 1.54 -24.25
N ARG A 160 -9.00 0.96 -24.05
CA ARG A 160 -10.27 1.48 -24.59
C ARG A 160 -10.54 2.90 -24.08
N ILE A 161 -10.47 3.09 -22.76
CA ILE A 161 -10.70 4.39 -22.11
C ILE A 161 -9.72 5.43 -22.64
N TYR A 162 -8.44 5.10 -22.74
CA TYR A 162 -7.42 6.03 -23.25
C TYR A 162 -7.68 6.49 -24.70
N ILE A 163 -8.16 5.60 -25.57
CA ILE A 163 -8.42 5.93 -26.98
C ILE A 163 -9.73 6.69 -27.14
N ASP A 164 -10.79 6.24 -26.46
CA ASP A 164 -12.15 6.69 -26.74
C ASP A 164 -12.55 7.91 -25.89
N PHE A 165 -12.24 7.91 -24.59
CA PHE A 165 -12.81 8.88 -23.65
C PHE A 165 -12.27 10.31 -23.84
N PRO A 166 -10.96 10.53 -24.06
CA PRO A 166 -10.45 11.86 -24.38
C PRO A 166 -11.16 12.52 -25.56
N ARG A 167 -11.44 11.75 -26.62
CA ARG A 167 -12.11 12.24 -27.83
C ARG A 167 -13.60 12.45 -27.60
N MET A 168 -14.26 11.49 -26.94
CA MET A 168 -15.70 11.53 -26.68
C MET A 168 -16.09 12.69 -25.77
N TYR A 169 -15.27 12.99 -24.76
CA TYR A 169 -15.57 14.00 -23.75
C TYR A 169 -14.76 15.29 -23.90
N GLY A 170 -13.98 15.42 -24.99
CA GLY A 170 -13.14 16.59 -25.25
C GLY A 170 -12.08 16.85 -24.16
N LEU A 171 -11.57 15.80 -23.52
CA LEU A 171 -10.55 15.89 -22.48
C LEU A 171 -9.17 15.84 -23.13
N LYS A 172 -8.34 16.86 -22.90
CA LYS A 172 -6.95 16.86 -23.38
C LYS A 172 -6.08 16.04 -22.41
N PRO A 173 -5.46 14.93 -22.85
CA PRO A 173 -4.53 14.16 -22.03
C PRO A 173 -3.37 15.03 -21.52
N ASP A 174 -2.99 14.82 -20.27
CA ASP A 174 -1.86 15.49 -19.64
C ASP A 174 -0.71 14.52 -19.34
N VAL A 175 0.38 15.03 -18.76
CA VAL A 175 1.56 14.24 -18.39
C VAL A 175 1.19 13.06 -17.49
N GLU A 176 0.22 13.23 -16.60
CA GLU A 176 -0.23 12.17 -15.72
C GLU A 176 -1.01 11.10 -16.51
N THR A 177 -1.88 11.49 -17.45
CA THR A 177 -2.57 10.55 -18.36
C THR A 177 -1.58 9.65 -19.09
N TYR A 178 -0.56 10.24 -19.73
CA TYR A 178 0.47 9.47 -20.46
C TYR A 178 1.28 8.56 -19.52
N ASN A 179 1.63 9.05 -18.33
CA ASN A 179 2.34 8.24 -17.34
C ASN A 179 1.54 7.03 -16.86
N HIS A 180 0.22 7.14 -16.76
CA HIS A 180 -0.66 6.01 -16.42
C HIS A 180 -0.65 4.95 -17.54
N VAL A 181 -0.75 5.37 -18.79
CA VAL A 181 -0.72 4.46 -19.94
C VAL A 181 0.65 3.77 -20.07
N ILE A 182 1.74 4.51 -19.90
CA ILE A 182 3.10 3.95 -19.89
C ILE A 182 3.27 2.94 -18.74
N LYS A 183 2.76 3.27 -17.55
CA LYS A 183 2.75 2.34 -16.41
C LYS A 183 1.97 1.07 -16.73
N ALA A 184 0.79 1.20 -17.34
CA ALA A 184 -0.04 0.08 -17.74
C ALA A 184 0.66 -0.84 -18.74
N PHE A 185 1.34 -0.30 -19.75
CA PHE A 185 2.15 -1.08 -20.68
C PHE A 185 3.34 -1.78 -20.00
N SER A 186 3.93 -1.11 -19.02
CA SER A 186 5.07 -1.64 -18.25
C SER A 186 4.67 -2.79 -17.31
N GLU A 187 3.43 -2.79 -16.81
CA GLU A 187 2.89 -3.85 -15.94
C GLU A 187 2.20 -4.98 -16.72
N SER A 188 1.78 -4.74 -17.95
CA SER A 188 1.15 -5.74 -18.83
C SER A 188 2.13 -6.56 -19.67
N GLY A 189 3.44 -6.31 -19.54
CA GLY A 189 4.48 -7.00 -20.32
C GLY A 189 4.58 -6.54 -21.78
N SER A 190 4.20 -5.28 -22.04
CA SER A 190 4.24 -4.64 -23.36
C SER A 190 5.03 -3.32 -23.35
N ALA A 191 6.11 -3.25 -22.58
CA ALA A 191 6.92 -2.06 -22.33
C ALA A 191 7.44 -1.38 -23.60
N SER A 192 7.68 -2.13 -24.68
CA SER A 192 8.06 -1.57 -25.98
C SER A 192 7.02 -0.58 -26.54
N SER A 193 5.73 -0.75 -26.20
CA SER A 193 4.66 0.18 -26.59
C SER A 193 4.81 1.56 -25.93
N ALA A 194 5.56 1.66 -24.83
CA ALA A 194 5.79 2.92 -24.14
C ALA A 194 6.53 3.95 -25.02
N TYR A 195 7.35 3.52 -26.00
CA TYR A 195 7.98 4.44 -26.96
C TYR A 195 6.96 5.16 -27.86
N SER A 196 5.89 4.45 -28.27
CA SER A 196 4.80 5.06 -29.04
C SER A 196 4.07 6.10 -28.22
N VAL A 197 3.77 5.79 -26.96
CA VAL A 197 3.10 6.72 -26.04
C VAL A 197 3.98 7.92 -25.74
N LEU A 198 5.29 7.74 -25.57
CA LEU A 198 6.25 8.82 -25.40
C LEU A 198 6.28 9.77 -26.61
N THR A 199 6.18 9.22 -27.82
CA THR A 199 6.11 10.01 -29.06
C THR A 199 4.80 10.79 -29.17
N GLU A 200 3.67 10.17 -28.79
CA GLU A 200 2.37 10.84 -28.73
C GLU A 200 2.35 11.98 -27.70
N MET A 201 2.93 11.72 -26.52
CA MET A 201 3.11 12.67 -25.44
C MET A 201 3.89 13.92 -25.90
N ASP A 202 4.99 13.73 -26.64
CA ASP A 202 5.79 14.83 -27.19
C ASP A 202 5.01 15.64 -28.25
N LYS A 203 4.32 14.96 -29.18
CA LYS A 203 3.45 15.61 -30.19
C LYS A 203 2.32 16.43 -29.57
N ALA A 204 1.79 15.99 -28.42
CA ALA A 204 0.77 16.70 -27.67
C ALA A 204 1.31 17.89 -26.86
N GLY A 205 2.64 18.08 -26.83
CA GLY A 205 3.34 19.11 -26.05
C GLY A 205 3.43 18.80 -24.56
N ALA A 206 3.11 17.57 -24.14
CA ALA A 206 3.27 17.12 -22.76
C ALA A 206 4.72 16.65 -22.57
N ARG A 207 5.50 17.36 -21.74
CA ARG A 207 6.93 17.03 -21.60
C ARG A 207 7.15 15.80 -20.71
N PRO A 208 7.89 14.78 -21.18
CA PRO A 208 8.29 13.63 -20.37
C PRO A 208 9.03 14.07 -19.10
N ASN A 209 8.78 13.38 -17.99
CA ASN A 209 9.41 13.67 -16.70
C ASN A 209 10.03 12.42 -16.08
N SER A 210 10.57 12.56 -14.87
CA SER A 210 11.21 11.43 -14.16
C SER A 210 10.26 10.24 -13.98
N THR A 211 8.97 10.47 -13.75
CA THR A 211 7.96 9.39 -13.62
C THR A 211 7.76 8.65 -14.94
N THR A 212 7.74 9.37 -16.07
CA THR A 212 7.63 8.77 -17.41
C THR A 212 8.72 7.73 -17.63
N PHE A 213 9.98 8.14 -17.45
CA PHE A 213 11.13 7.26 -17.67
C PHE A 213 11.28 6.19 -16.58
N SER A 214 10.92 6.50 -15.33
CA SER A 214 10.86 5.53 -14.24
C SER A 214 9.91 4.36 -14.57
N ASN A 215 8.73 4.65 -15.11
CA ASN A 215 7.77 3.62 -15.50
C ASN A 215 8.32 2.77 -16.65
N MET A 216 8.88 3.40 -17.70
CA MET A 216 9.52 2.70 -18.82
C MET A 216 10.65 1.77 -18.36
N LEU A 217 11.56 2.27 -17.51
CA LEU A 217 12.64 1.46 -16.94
C LEU A 217 12.08 0.25 -16.20
N ASN A 218 11.07 0.45 -15.33
CA ASN A 218 10.45 -0.64 -14.60
C ASN A 218 9.87 -1.72 -15.54
N GLY A 219 9.21 -1.32 -16.63
CA GLY A 219 8.71 -2.25 -17.65
C GLY A 219 9.83 -3.05 -18.32
N PHE A 220 10.89 -2.38 -18.78
CA PHE A 220 12.00 -3.06 -19.46
C PHE A 220 12.80 -3.97 -18.51
N TYR A 221 12.96 -3.61 -17.24
CA TYR A 221 13.56 -4.51 -16.25
C TYR A 221 12.70 -5.76 -16.03
N ASN A 222 11.36 -5.61 -15.88
CA ASN A 222 10.45 -6.74 -15.70
C ASN A 222 10.48 -7.70 -16.89
N GLU A 223 10.59 -7.16 -18.11
CA GLU A 223 10.72 -7.93 -19.36
C GLU A 223 12.16 -8.38 -19.66
N ARG A 224 13.13 -8.05 -18.82
CA ARG A 224 14.57 -8.35 -18.99
C ARG A 224 15.17 -7.81 -20.30
N LYS A 225 14.64 -6.71 -20.82
CA LYS A 225 15.13 -6.00 -22.02
C LYS A 225 16.18 -4.96 -21.66
N PHE A 226 17.37 -5.39 -21.26
CA PHE A 226 18.42 -4.50 -20.74
C PHE A 226 18.98 -3.54 -21.80
N GLU A 227 18.94 -3.90 -23.09
CA GLU A 227 19.31 -2.97 -24.17
C GLU A 227 18.37 -1.75 -24.20
N ASP A 228 17.08 -1.96 -23.97
CA ASP A 228 16.10 -0.87 -23.92
C ASP A 228 16.23 -0.04 -22.64
N VAL A 229 16.72 -0.61 -21.53
CA VAL A 229 17.08 0.15 -20.33
C VAL A 229 18.13 1.22 -20.67
N GLU A 230 19.19 0.85 -21.39
CA GLU A 230 20.23 1.80 -21.80
C GLU A 230 19.72 2.84 -22.82
N LYS A 231 18.86 2.42 -23.75
CA LYS A 231 18.19 3.37 -24.68
C LYS A 231 17.34 4.40 -23.91
N VAL A 232 16.58 3.95 -22.92
CA VAL A 232 15.78 4.85 -22.07
C VAL A 232 16.66 5.82 -21.30
N LEU A 233 17.79 5.37 -20.73
CA LEU A 233 18.74 6.26 -20.05
C LEU A 233 19.35 7.32 -20.99
N LYS A 234 19.66 6.96 -22.25
CA LYS A 234 20.10 7.92 -23.27
C LYS A 234 19.00 8.91 -23.66
N LEU A 235 17.75 8.44 -23.77
CA LEU A 235 16.61 9.32 -24.01
C LEU A 235 16.42 10.29 -22.84
N MET A 236 16.56 9.85 -21.58
CA MET A 236 16.49 10.75 -20.43
C MET A 236 17.48 11.91 -20.55
N ASP A 237 18.72 11.62 -20.96
CA ASP A 237 19.74 12.65 -21.16
C ASP A 237 19.39 13.58 -22.32
N ALA A 238 18.86 13.05 -23.43
CA ALA A 238 18.40 13.83 -24.58
C ALA A 238 17.24 14.78 -24.23
N TYR A 239 16.29 14.32 -23.40
CA TYR A 239 15.21 15.13 -22.85
C TYR A 239 15.64 16.03 -21.68
N LYS A 240 16.93 15.99 -21.30
CA LYS A 240 17.51 16.74 -20.16
C LYS A 240 16.81 16.45 -18.82
N VAL A 241 16.29 15.24 -18.64
CA VAL A 241 15.67 14.80 -17.39
C VAL A 241 16.74 14.22 -16.48
N SER A 242 16.97 14.89 -15.34
CA SER A 242 17.98 14.46 -14.36
C SER A 242 17.69 13.07 -13.79
N ARG A 243 18.74 12.24 -13.69
CA ARG A 243 18.70 10.93 -13.05
C ARG A 243 18.74 11.09 -11.53
N GLY A 244 17.60 11.47 -10.96
CA GLY A 244 17.44 11.66 -9.51
C GLY A 244 17.29 10.35 -8.72
N LEU A 245 17.02 10.50 -7.42
CA LEU A 245 16.84 9.40 -6.45
C LEU A 245 15.83 8.33 -6.92
N SER A 246 14.71 8.75 -7.52
CA SER A 246 13.66 7.84 -8.01
C SER A 246 14.19 6.84 -9.04
N ILE A 247 15.00 7.32 -9.99
CA ILE A 247 15.55 6.51 -11.08
C ILE A 247 16.53 5.47 -10.56
N PHE A 248 17.42 5.87 -9.64
CA PHE A 248 18.33 4.93 -9.00
C PHE A 248 17.58 3.91 -8.16
N ASN A 249 16.56 4.32 -7.38
CA ASN A 249 15.76 3.39 -6.59
C ASN A 249 15.04 2.35 -7.47
N VAL A 250 14.52 2.74 -8.64
CA VAL A 250 13.89 1.80 -9.60
C VAL A 250 14.91 0.79 -10.12
N ARG A 251 16.13 1.22 -10.46
CA ARG A 251 17.19 0.33 -10.91
C ARG A 251 17.62 -0.63 -9.81
N ILE A 252 17.89 -0.12 -8.60
CA ILE A 252 18.25 -0.90 -7.41
C ILE A 252 17.18 -1.95 -7.11
N GLN A 253 15.91 -1.52 -7.03
CA GLN A 253 14.79 -2.42 -6.77
C GLN A 253 14.71 -3.56 -7.80
N ASN A 254 14.85 -3.24 -9.08
CA ASN A 254 14.73 -4.23 -10.14
C ASN A 254 15.96 -5.15 -10.24
N LEU A 255 17.16 -4.65 -10.01
CA LEU A 255 18.38 -5.46 -9.93
C LEU A 255 18.31 -6.45 -8.76
N CYS A 256 17.85 -6.02 -7.57
CA CYS A 256 17.61 -6.92 -6.45
C CYS A 256 16.54 -7.99 -6.77
N LYS A 257 15.46 -7.64 -7.49
CA LYS A 257 14.46 -8.64 -7.93
C LYS A 257 15.05 -9.67 -8.91
N LEU A 258 16.04 -9.27 -9.70
CA LEU A 258 16.74 -10.14 -10.66
C LEU A 258 17.87 -10.95 -10.01
N LYS A 259 17.99 -10.92 -8.68
CA LYS A 259 19.08 -11.56 -7.92
C LYS A 259 20.48 -11.01 -8.28
N LYS A 260 20.56 -9.72 -8.57
CA LYS A 260 21.80 -8.99 -8.91
C LYS A 260 22.08 -7.90 -7.87
N SER A 261 22.07 -8.25 -6.58
CA SER A 261 22.21 -7.25 -5.50
C SER A 261 23.58 -6.57 -5.48
N ASP A 262 24.63 -7.20 -6.00
CA ASP A 262 25.95 -6.55 -6.16
C ASP A 262 25.92 -5.41 -7.18
N GLU A 263 25.33 -5.63 -8.37
CA GLU A 263 25.09 -4.54 -9.34
C GLU A 263 24.19 -3.45 -8.75
N ALA A 264 23.22 -3.84 -7.89
CA ALA A 264 22.38 -2.88 -7.19
C ALA A 264 23.18 -2.04 -6.17
N LYS A 265 24.16 -2.64 -5.49
CA LYS A 265 25.07 -1.94 -4.56
C LYS A 265 25.98 -0.96 -5.30
N GLU A 266 26.47 -1.31 -6.49
CA GLU A 266 27.20 -0.36 -7.36
C GLU A 266 26.35 0.87 -7.70
N MET A 267 25.04 0.71 -7.86
CA MET A 267 24.14 1.85 -8.06
C MET A 267 24.06 2.75 -6.82
N LEU A 268 24.06 2.18 -5.61
CA LEU A 268 24.16 2.95 -4.37
C LEU A 268 25.49 3.72 -4.29
N ASP A 269 26.60 3.08 -4.62
CA ASP A 269 27.91 3.73 -4.63
C ASP A 269 27.96 4.88 -5.65
N MET A 270 27.39 4.67 -6.84
CA MET A 270 27.25 5.72 -7.86
C MET A 270 26.37 6.88 -7.38
N MET A 271 25.30 6.63 -6.64
CA MET A 271 24.48 7.69 -6.04
C MET A 271 25.30 8.54 -5.08
N LEU A 272 26.05 7.89 -4.20
CA LEU A 272 26.89 8.55 -3.20
C LEU A 272 27.99 9.39 -3.87
N LEU A 273 28.66 8.86 -4.89
CA LEU A 273 29.67 9.59 -5.67
C LEU A 273 29.10 10.82 -6.38
N ARG A 274 27.82 10.78 -6.79
CA ARG A 274 27.12 11.93 -7.39
C ARG A 274 26.55 12.91 -6.37
N GLY A 275 26.82 12.71 -5.07
CA GLY A 275 26.30 13.55 -4.00
C GLY A 275 24.78 13.39 -3.76
N LEU A 276 24.15 12.36 -4.33
CA LEU A 276 22.76 12.03 -4.04
C LEU A 276 22.69 11.41 -2.65
N ARG A 277 21.64 11.74 -1.89
CA ARG A 277 21.38 11.14 -0.57
C ARG A 277 20.44 9.94 -0.73
N PRO A 278 20.92 8.70 -0.50
CA PRO A 278 20.04 7.54 -0.42
C PRO A 278 19.04 7.71 0.73
N ASN A 279 17.89 7.03 0.63
CA ASN A 279 16.86 7.09 1.65
C ASN A 279 16.52 5.69 2.19
N CYS A 280 15.54 5.63 3.09
CA CYS A 280 15.07 4.36 3.66
C CYS A 280 14.70 3.35 2.57
N ILE A 281 14.02 3.79 1.50
CA ILE A 281 13.61 2.94 0.39
C ILE A 281 14.82 2.32 -0.32
N THR A 282 15.89 3.10 -0.55
CA THR A 282 17.13 2.61 -1.20
C THR A 282 17.74 1.45 -0.41
N TYR A 283 17.94 1.64 0.90
CA TYR A 283 18.52 0.60 1.77
C TYR A 283 17.60 -0.59 1.96
N SER A 284 16.29 -0.36 2.15
CA SER A 284 15.31 -1.45 2.30
C SER A 284 15.30 -2.37 1.07
N HIS A 285 15.45 -1.84 -0.15
CA HIS A 285 15.56 -2.66 -1.35
C HIS A 285 16.83 -3.53 -1.35
N LEU A 286 17.99 -2.95 -1.04
CA LEU A 286 19.26 -3.68 -1.01
C LEU A 286 19.28 -4.74 0.09
N ILE A 287 18.86 -4.39 1.30
CA ILE A 287 18.77 -5.31 2.45
C ILE A 287 17.88 -6.49 2.07
N HIS A 288 16.68 -6.23 1.55
CA HIS A 288 15.77 -7.30 1.12
C HIS A 288 16.35 -8.13 -0.04
N GLY A 289 17.04 -7.50 -0.99
CA GLY A 289 17.73 -8.18 -2.10
C GLY A 289 18.77 -9.18 -1.62
N TYR A 290 19.76 -8.70 -0.86
CA TYR A 290 20.82 -9.54 -0.30
C TYR A 290 20.29 -10.65 0.61
N CYS A 291 19.28 -10.33 1.43
CA CYS A 291 18.58 -11.32 2.23
C CYS A 291 17.96 -12.45 1.38
N LYS A 292 17.25 -12.11 0.29
CA LYS A 292 16.64 -13.10 -0.62
C LYS A 292 17.65 -13.90 -1.44
N GLU A 293 18.84 -13.35 -1.63
CA GLU A 293 19.96 -14.04 -2.27
C GLU A 293 20.74 -14.93 -1.30
N GLY A 294 20.37 -14.98 -0.02
CA GLY A 294 21.05 -15.80 0.98
C GLY A 294 22.34 -15.18 1.51
N ASN A 295 22.50 -13.85 1.39
CA ASN A 295 23.65 -13.10 1.92
C ASN A 295 23.24 -12.15 3.06
N PRO A 296 22.90 -12.68 4.25
CA PRO A 296 22.51 -11.88 5.40
C PRO A 296 23.67 -11.01 5.95
N GLY A 297 24.92 -11.38 5.65
CA GLY A 297 26.11 -10.62 6.07
C GLY A 297 26.14 -9.23 5.45
N GLU A 298 25.99 -9.14 4.13
CA GLU A 298 25.90 -7.85 3.43
C GLU A 298 24.66 -7.05 3.85
N ALA A 299 23.51 -7.72 4.03
CA ALA A 299 22.30 -7.08 4.53
C ALA A 299 22.51 -6.42 5.91
N LYS A 300 23.22 -7.11 6.82
CA LYS A 300 23.60 -6.59 8.15
C LYS A 300 24.55 -5.40 8.05
N MET A 301 25.51 -5.44 7.12
CA MET A 301 26.42 -4.32 6.89
C MET A 301 25.69 -3.09 6.34
N LEU A 302 24.77 -3.28 5.39
CA LEU A 302 23.92 -2.21 4.86
C LEU A 302 23.01 -1.61 5.93
N PHE A 303 22.42 -2.42 6.81
CA PHE A 303 21.60 -1.93 7.92
C PHE A 303 22.43 -1.08 8.90
N LYS A 304 23.67 -1.49 9.20
CA LYS A 304 24.59 -0.68 10.02
C LYS A 304 24.99 0.62 9.31
N ASP A 305 25.30 0.57 8.02
CA ASP A 305 25.66 1.75 7.22
C ASP A 305 24.51 2.77 7.14
N MET A 306 23.28 2.29 6.91
CA MET A 306 22.06 3.08 6.96
C MET A 306 21.93 3.88 8.26
N ARG A 307 22.14 3.21 9.41
CA ARG A 307 22.11 3.85 10.73
C ARG A 307 23.24 4.85 10.93
N LYS A 308 24.47 4.50 10.53
CA LYS A 308 25.64 5.39 10.62
C LYS A 308 25.44 6.69 9.85
N ARG A 309 24.70 6.64 8.74
CA ARG A 309 24.34 7.80 7.92
C ARG A 309 23.14 8.60 8.46
N GLY A 310 22.59 8.22 9.61
CA GLY A 310 21.44 8.89 10.22
C GLY A 310 20.11 8.60 9.51
N ILE A 311 20.04 7.55 8.68
CA ILE A 311 18.81 7.16 8.00
C ILE A 311 18.07 6.18 8.92
N SER A 312 16.90 6.57 9.42
CA SER A 312 16.09 5.74 10.30
C SER A 312 15.44 4.58 9.52
N PRO A 313 15.68 3.31 9.90
CA PRO A 313 14.96 2.18 9.32
C PRO A 313 13.48 2.22 9.70
N ASP A 314 12.61 1.91 8.74
CA ASP A 314 11.18 1.72 8.98
C ASP A 314 10.89 0.33 9.56
N SER A 315 9.65 0.11 10.00
CA SER A 315 9.22 -1.16 10.60
C SER A 315 9.46 -2.35 9.67
N GLU A 316 9.25 -2.18 8.37
CA GLU A 316 9.41 -3.25 7.38
C GLU A 316 10.86 -3.68 7.24
N CYS A 317 11.80 -2.73 7.29
CA CYS A 317 13.23 -3.00 7.29
C CYS A 317 13.64 -3.81 8.53
N TYR A 318 13.14 -3.44 9.73
CA TYR A 318 13.36 -4.24 10.96
C TYR A 318 12.79 -5.65 10.82
N PHE A 319 11.56 -5.79 10.33
CA PHE A 319 10.92 -7.10 10.20
C PHE A 319 11.67 -8.00 9.22
N THR A 320 12.11 -7.44 8.10
CA THR A 320 12.91 -8.13 7.09
C THR A 320 14.22 -8.64 7.69
N ILE A 321 15.02 -7.75 8.30
CA ILE A 321 16.33 -8.16 8.80
C ILE A 321 16.23 -9.18 9.95
N ILE A 322 15.26 -9.05 10.85
CA ILE A 322 15.05 -10.03 11.93
C ILE A 322 14.69 -11.40 11.35
N TYR A 323 13.75 -11.43 10.40
CA TYR A 323 13.34 -12.68 9.75
C TYR A 323 14.54 -13.39 9.11
N PHE A 324 15.33 -12.68 8.32
CA PHE A 324 16.47 -13.28 7.63
C PHE A 324 17.63 -13.65 8.56
N LEU A 325 17.86 -12.89 9.65
CA LEU A 325 18.84 -13.29 10.65
C LEU A 325 18.45 -14.61 11.33
N CYS A 326 17.16 -14.82 11.63
CA CYS A 326 16.66 -16.10 12.12
C CYS A 326 16.86 -17.24 11.10
N GLU A 327 16.56 -17.03 9.82
CA GLU A 327 16.80 -18.04 8.77
C GLU A 327 18.29 -18.39 8.63
N SER A 328 19.17 -17.42 8.87
CA SER A 328 20.62 -17.63 8.86
C SER A 328 21.20 -18.13 10.19
N SER A 329 20.35 -18.41 11.19
CA SER A 329 20.74 -18.84 12.54
C SER A 329 21.61 -17.85 13.33
N ASP A 330 21.70 -16.57 12.91
CA ASP A 330 22.31 -15.48 13.70
C ASP A 330 21.28 -14.93 14.71
N PHE A 331 20.87 -15.80 15.64
CA PHE A 331 19.81 -15.51 16.61
C PHE A 331 20.21 -14.41 17.61
N GLU A 332 21.50 -14.24 17.88
CA GLU A 332 21.99 -13.17 18.76
C GLU A 332 21.79 -11.79 18.15
N ALA A 333 22.15 -11.61 16.88
CA ALA A 333 21.90 -10.37 16.18
C ALA A 333 20.40 -10.14 15.99
N ALA A 334 19.64 -11.20 15.68
CA ALA A 334 18.19 -11.13 15.57
C ALA A 334 17.54 -10.66 16.89
N LEU A 335 17.99 -11.18 18.04
CA LEU A 335 17.54 -10.77 19.37
C LEU A 335 17.86 -9.29 19.65
N SER A 336 19.08 -8.84 19.36
CA SER A 336 19.49 -7.46 19.57
C SER A 336 18.63 -6.49 18.76
N ILE A 337 18.43 -6.77 17.47
CA ILE A 337 17.60 -5.93 16.59
C ILE A 337 16.12 -6.04 16.97
N CYS A 338 15.64 -7.21 17.41
CA CYS A 338 14.27 -7.39 17.86
C CYS A 338 13.95 -6.59 19.13
N LYS A 339 14.89 -6.49 20.08
CA LYS A 339 14.73 -5.64 21.27
C LYS A 339 14.56 -4.17 20.87
N GLU A 340 15.42 -3.66 19.98
CA GLU A 340 15.31 -2.29 19.45
C GLU A 340 13.98 -2.07 18.70
N CYS A 341 13.54 -3.05 17.91
CA CYS A 341 12.26 -3.00 17.21
C CYS A 341 11.07 -2.87 18.19
N MET A 342 11.07 -3.68 19.25
CA MET A 342 10.01 -3.67 20.28
C MET A 342 10.03 -2.38 21.11
N GLU A 343 11.21 -1.82 21.41
CA GLU A 343 11.35 -0.51 22.08
C GLU A 343 10.74 0.63 21.27
N LYS A 344 10.76 0.53 19.93
CA LYS A 344 10.07 1.46 19.02
C LYS A 344 8.56 1.20 18.91
N GLY A 345 8.04 0.20 19.61
CA GLY A 345 6.63 -0.19 19.59
C GLY A 345 6.23 -1.00 18.35
N TRP A 346 7.20 -1.52 17.59
CA TRP A 346 6.97 -2.36 16.43
C TRP A 346 7.20 -3.83 16.78
N PHE A 347 6.33 -4.70 16.28
CA PHE A 347 6.38 -6.12 16.56
C PHE A 347 6.36 -6.89 15.24
N PRO A 348 7.39 -7.72 14.97
CA PRO A 348 7.39 -8.61 13.81
C PRO A 348 6.20 -9.58 13.82
N SER A 349 5.99 -10.27 12.70
CA SER A 349 4.93 -11.27 12.60
C SER A 349 5.11 -12.40 13.63
N PHE A 350 4.00 -13.06 13.97
CA PHE A 350 4.01 -14.23 14.86
C PHE A 350 5.01 -15.30 14.38
N SER A 351 5.08 -15.56 13.08
CA SER A 351 6.01 -16.53 12.50
C SER A 351 7.47 -16.17 12.74
N THR A 352 7.85 -14.90 12.52
CA THR A 352 9.23 -14.42 12.74
C THR A 352 9.60 -14.47 14.21
N MET A 353 8.69 -14.04 15.08
CA MET A 353 8.91 -14.07 16.53
C MET A 353 9.01 -15.51 17.06
N LYS A 354 8.17 -16.43 16.58
CA LYS A 354 8.25 -17.87 16.93
C LYS A 354 9.57 -18.48 16.47
N SER A 355 10.03 -18.16 15.25
CA SER A 355 11.32 -18.60 14.73
C SER A 355 12.47 -18.12 15.62
N LEU A 356 12.45 -16.84 16.02
CA LEU A 356 13.45 -16.28 16.94
C LEU A 356 13.45 -16.98 18.30
N VAL A 357 12.29 -17.19 18.90
CA VAL A 357 12.15 -17.85 20.21
C VAL A 357 12.69 -19.28 20.17
N ASN A 358 12.30 -20.06 19.16
CA ASN A 358 12.79 -21.43 18.99
C ASN A 358 14.31 -21.45 18.73
N GLY A 359 14.81 -20.51 17.92
CA GLY A 359 16.24 -20.36 17.65
C GLY A 359 17.05 -20.03 18.92
N LEU A 360 16.55 -19.10 19.75
CA LEU A 360 17.17 -18.77 21.03
C LEU A 360 17.19 -19.98 21.99
N ALA A 361 16.11 -20.76 22.02
CA ALA A 361 16.08 -22.00 22.79
C ALA A 361 17.13 -23.02 22.33
N SER A 362 17.36 -23.11 21.01
CA SER A 362 18.36 -24.01 20.43
C SER A 362 19.81 -23.62 20.74
N ILE A 363 20.06 -22.35 21.09
CA ILE A 363 21.37 -21.85 21.54
C ILE A 363 21.44 -21.65 23.06
N GLU A 364 20.59 -22.36 23.81
CA GLU A 364 20.51 -22.36 25.28
C GLU A 364 20.15 -20.99 25.92
N LYS A 365 19.67 -20.02 25.12
CA LYS A 365 19.21 -18.71 25.58
C LYS A 365 17.71 -18.70 25.90
N VAL A 366 17.30 -19.64 26.74
CA VAL A 366 15.89 -19.86 27.10
C VAL A 366 15.31 -18.69 27.89
N VAL A 367 16.13 -18.02 28.72
CA VAL A 367 15.68 -16.87 29.52
C VAL A 367 15.26 -15.71 28.62
N GLU A 368 16.07 -15.39 27.60
CA GLU A 368 15.75 -14.35 26.63
C GLU A 368 14.56 -14.73 25.76
N ALA A 369 14.42 -16.01 25.41
CA ALA A 369 13.26 -16.52 24.70
C ALA A 369 11.96 -16.30 25.50
N LYS A 370 11.95 -16.63 26.79
CA LYS A 370 10.81 -16.41 27.69
C LYS A 370 10.49 -14.91 27.87
N GLU A 371 11.51 -14.05 27.96
CA GLU A 371 11.31 -12.60 28.06
C GLU A 371 10.67 -11.99 26.80
N ILE A 372 11.04 -12.48 25.60
CA ILE A 372 10.36 -12.08 24.36
C ILE A 372 8.88 -12.46 24.42
N ILE A 373 8.57 -13.71 24.79
CA ILE A 373 7.19 -14.20 24.86
C ILE A 373 6.37 -13.31 25.80
N LYS A 374 6.91 -12.99 26.98
CA LYS A 374 6.26 -12.11 27.95
C LYS A 374 5.92 -10.75 27.36
N ARG A 375 6.89 -10.06 26.74
CA ARG A 375 6.68 -8.76 26.09
C ARG A 375 5.60 -8.83 24.99
N VAL A 376 5.54 -9.91 24.23
CA VAL A 376 4.53 -10.08 23.18
C VAL A 376 3.15 -10.32 23.79
N LYS A 377 3.03 -11.14 24.84
CA LYS A 377 1.76 -11.39 25.57
C LYS A 377 1.22 -10.11 26.22
N GLU A 378 2.08 -9.28 26.80
CA GLU A 378 1.70 -7.98 27.39
C GLU A 378 1.09 -7.04 26.34
N LYS A 379 1.53 -7.13 25.08
CA LYS A 379 1.06 -6.26 23.99
C LYS A 379 -0.17 -6.79 23.26
N PHE A 380 -0.26 -8.10 23.05
CA PHE A 380 -1.30 -8.72 22.22
C PHE A 380 -2.11 -9.76 23.01
N SER A 381 -3.33 -9.40 23.40
CA SER A 381 -4.28 -10.28 24.07
C SER A 381 -4.85 -11.38 23.16
N ASN A 382 -4.85 -11.18 21.85
CA ASN A 382 -5.60 -12.02 20.91
C ASN A 382 -4.88 -13.32 20.53
N ASN A 383 -3.59 -13.47 20.87
CA ASN A 383 -2.76 -14.63 20.51
C ASN A 383 -2.09 -15.28 21.73
N VAL A 384 -2.57 -15.01 22.94
CA VAL A 384 -1.92 -15.48 24.18
C VAL A 384 -1.84 -17.00 24.23
N ASP A 385 -2.89 -17.70 23.80
CA ASP A 385 -2.93 -19.17 23.78
C ASP A 385 -1.84 -19.77 22.88
N LEU A 386 -1.67 -19.23 21.67
CA LEU A 386 -0.60 -19.65 20.76
C LEU A 386 0.79 -19.44 21.36
N TRP A 387 0.96 -18.38 22.16
CA TRP A 387 2.22 -18.10 22.85
C TRP A 387 2.40 -18.95 24.12
N ASN A 388 1.33 -19.41 24.77
CA ASN A 388 1.40 -20.39 25.85
C ASN A 388 1.91 -21.73 25.33
N ASP A 389 1.41 -22.18 24.17
CA ASP A 389 1.88 -23.42 23.55
C ASP A 389 3.36 -23.36 23.17
N VAL A 390 3.81 -22.22 22.61
CA VAL A 390 5.22 -22.00 22.28
C VAL A 390 6.08 -21.99 23.55
N GLU A 391 5.63 -21.32 24.62
CA GLU A 391 6.37 -21.28 25.90
C GLU A 391 6.48 -22.66 26.55
N ALA A 392 5.41 -23.46 26.51
CA ALA A 392 5.40 -24.84 27.02
C ALA A 392 6.34 -25.78 26.25
N SER A 393 6.63 -25.45 24.98
CA SER A 393 7.57 -26.23 24.15
C SER A 393 9.05 -25.89 24.38
N LEU A 394 9.35 -24.87 25.19
CA LEU A 394 10.73 -24.51 25.50
C LEU A 394 11.38 -25.50 26.48
N PRO A 395 12.70 -25.76 26.38
CA PRO A 395 13.45 -26.50 27.38
C PRO A 395 13.26 -25.87 28.78
N GLN A 396 13.16 -26.71 29.82
CA GLN A 396 12.92 -26.24 31.19
C GLN A 396 14.12 -25.51 31.77
#